data_AF-A0A067DAD3-F1
#
_entry.id   AF-A0A067DAD3-F1
#
_cell.length_a   1.000
_cell.length_b   1.000
_cell.length_c   1.000
_cell.angle_alpha   90.00
_cell.angle_beta   90.00
_cell.angle_gamma   90.00
#
_symmetry.space_group_name_H-M   'P 1'
#
loop_
_entity.id
_entity.type
_entity.pdbx_description
1 polymer ?
#
loop_
_entity_poly.entity_id
_entity_poly.type
_entity_poly.pdbx_seq_one_letter_code
_entity_poly.pdbx_strand_id
1 'polypeptide(L)'
;MNFLSLQDFFKKHGVAVMTIRELFDFIVDPTIADDSVDSYLEEVQQKILARGDMSAEDEIADSVFVQSYIPKTLDQVKNAEEDVIRITSGKDTGDMYYKTITGLKETLSKPSPARKELQLDANAAEESSVDPADNSNYSETESESETDEGEENSDEEKDSLPETYTKVPTDKKTARKENKKKVKEEKREARKNKVPKALKKRKKKLAKAHKTR
;
A
#
# COMPACT_ATOMS: atom_id res chain seq x y z
N MET A 1 4.73 1.88 -27.53
CA MET A 1 4.66 0.60 -28.26
C MET A 1 3.19 0.35 -28.52
N ASN A 2 2.77 0.19 -29.77
CA ASN A 2 1.34 0.11 -30.10
C ASN A 2 0.96 -1.35 -30.39
N PHE A 3 0.59 -2.07 -29.34
CA PHE A 3 0.23 -3.49 -29.42
C PHE A 3 -0.97 -3.73 -30.36
N LEU A 4 -2.00 -2.86 -30.28
CA LEU A 4 -3.15 -2.86 -31.19
C LEU A 4 -2.75 -2.94 -32.67
N SER A 5 -1.93 -2.00 -33.15
CA SER A 5 -1.52 -1.96 -34.57
C SER A 5 -0.69 -3.16 -35.02
N LEU A 6 -0.01 -3.85 -34.10
CA LEU A 6 0.69 -5.10 -34.40
C LEU A 6 -0.32 -6.24 -34.62
N GLN A 7 -1.27 -6.39 -33.70
CA GLN A 7 -2.31 -7.41 -33.82
C GLN A 7 -3.24 -7.17 -35.01
N ASP A 8 -3.66 -5.93 -35.23
CA ASP A 8 -4.53 -5.55 -36.36
C ASP A 8 -3.90 -5.90 -37.71
N PHE A 9 -2.58 -5.85 -37.81
CA PHE A 9 -1.86 -6.27 -39.01
C PHE A 9 -1.96 -7.79 -39.20
N PHE A 10 -1.61 -8.58 -38.19
CA PHE A 10 -1.66 -10.04 -38.27
C PHE A 10 -3.10 -10.60 -38.43
N LYS A 11 -4.08 -10.03 -37.72
CA LYS A 11 -5.51 -10.34 -37.87
C LYS A 11 -5.98 -10.12 -39.32
N LYS A 12 -5.59 -9.02 -39.98
CA LYS A 12 -5.90 -8.74 -41.40
C LYS A 12 -5.25 -9.70 -42.39
N HIS A 13 -4.18 -10.38 -41.98
CA HIS A 13 -3.51 -11.42 -42.77
C HIS A 13 -4.02 -12.85 -42.46
N GLY A 14 -5.09 -13.00 -41.68
CA GLY A 14 -5.69 -14.30 -41.34
C GLY A 14 -4.86 -15.11 -40.34
N VAL A 15 -3.92 -14.48 -39.64
CA VAL A 15 -3.15 -15.11 -38.57
C VAL A 15 -3.94 -14.98 -37.27
N ALA A 16 -4.16 -16.10 -36.58
CA ALA A 16 -4.75 -16.09 -35.24
C ALA A 16 -3.75 -15.48 -34.24
N VAL A 17 -4.19 -14.51 -33.43
CA VAL A 17 -3.30 -13.71 -32.57
C VAL A 17 -3.71 -13.82 -31.11
N MET A 18 -2.72 -13.90 -30.23
CA MET A 18 -2.86 -13.74 -28.78
C MET A 18 -3.52 -12.40 -28.40
N THR A 19 -4.13 -12.34 -27.21
CA THR A 19 -4.65 -11.09 -26.61
C THR A 19 -3.55 -10.06 -26.39
N ILE A 20 -3.91 -8.78 -26.22
CA ILE A 20 -2.94 -7.72 -25.88
C ILE A 20 -2.30 -8.03 -24.53
N ARG A 21 -3.05 -8.64 -23.61
CA ARG A 21 -2.52 -9.03 -22.31
C ARG A 21 -1.45 -10.12 -22.42
N GLU A 22 -1.68 -11.17 -23.20
CA GLU A 22 -0.68 -12.23 -23.43
C GLU A 22 0.55 -11.69 -24.15
N LEU A 23 0.36 -10.83 -25.17
CA LEU A 23 1.45 -10.17 -25.90
C LEU A 23 2.28 -9.25 -24.98
N PHE A 24 1.63 -8.52 -24.08
CA PHE A 24 2.31 -7.68 -23.10
C PHE A 24 3.09 -8.52 -22.09
N ASP A 25 2.48 -9.55 -21.51
CA ASP A 25 3.15 -10.41 -20.54
C ASP A 25 4.34 -11.14 -21.21
N PHE A 26 4.22 -11.60 -22.45
CA PHE A 26 5.35 -12.18 -23.21
C PHE A 26 6.52 -11.20 -23.41
N ILE A 27 6.25 -9.93 -23.71
CA ILE A 27 7.28 -8.92 -24.01
C ILE A 27 7.97 -8.38 -22.74
N VAL A 28 7.35 -8.52 -21.56
CA VAL A 28 7.75 -7.79 -20.34
C VAL A 28 8.02 -8.69 -19.14
N ASP A 29 7.68 -9.99 -19.16
CA ASP A 29 7.97 -10.93 -18.07
C ASP A 29 9.45 -11.38 -18.12
N PRO A 30 10.30 -10.98 -17.15
CA PRO A 30 11.75 -11.16 -17.23
C PRO A 30 12.23 -12.60 -16.97
N THR A 31 11.31 -13.55 -16.72
CA THR A 31 11.66 -14.96 -16.48
C THR A 31 11.63 -15.83 -17.74
N ILE A 32 11.16 -15.29 -18.87
CA ILE A 32 11.21 -15.95 -20.18
C ILE A 32 12.62 -15.82 -20.75
N ALA A 33 13.47 -16.82 -20.47
CA ALA A 33 14.81 -16.92 -21.03
C ALA A 33 14.78 -17.48 -22.46
N ASP A 34 15.78 -17.14 -23.29
CA ASP A 34 15.87 -17.53 -24.71
C ASP A 34 15.62 -19.03 -24.94
N ASP A 35 16.26 -19.90 -24.14
CA ASP A 35 16.11 -21.37 -24.18
C ASP A 35 14.68 -21.89 -23.93
N SER A 36 13.78 -21.02 -23.44
CA SER A 36 12.39 -21.35 -23.06
C SER A 36 11.34 -20.63 -23.91
N VAL A 37 11.74 -19.72 -24.81
CA VAL A 37 10.84 -18.94 -25.67
C VAL A 37 9.98 -19.84 -26.54
N ASP A 38 10.56 -20.86 -27.18
CA ASP A 38 9.83 -21.76 -28.08
C ASP A 38 8.72 -22.53 -27.34
N SER A 39 8.98 -23.06 -26.15
CA SER A 39 7.98 -23.75 -25.34
C SER A 39 6.86 -22.81 -24.85
N TYR A 40 7.19 -21.57 -24.50
CA TYR A 40 6.19 -20.56 -24.16
C TYR A 40 5.30 -20.22 -25.36
N LEU A 41 5.89 -20.08 -26.54
CA LEU A 41 5.15 -19.78 -27.77
C LEU A 41 4.27 -20.96 -28.21
N GLU A 42 4.71 -22.21 -28.04
CA GLU A 42 3.89 -23.40 -28.30
C GLU A 42 2.70 -23.48 -27.34
N GLU A 43 2.90 -23.22 -26.05
CA GLU A 43 1.81 -23.09 -25.06
C GLU A 43 0.79 -22.01 -25.45
N VAL A 44 1.24 -20.83 -25.91
CA VAL A 44 0.36 -19.74 -26.32
C VAL A 44 -0.36 -20.06 -27.63
N GLN A 45 0.29 -20.72 -28.59
CA GLN A 45 -0.39 -21.22 -29.79
C GLN A 45 -1.49 -22.23 -29.45
N GLN A 46 -1.27 -23.16 -28.52
CA GLN A 46 -2.31 -24.08 -28.07
C GLN A 46 -3.48 -23.36 -27.37
N LYS A 47 -3.21 -22.31 -26.58
CA LYS A 47 -4.26 -21.46 -25.96
C LYS A 47 -5.08 -20.72 -27.01
N ILE A 48 -4.45 -20.14 -28.03
CA ILE A 48 -5.14 -19.51 -29.18
C ILE A 48 -6.02 -20.53 -29.91
N LEU A 49 -5.47 -21.70 -30.27
CA LEU A 49 -6.20 -22.75 -30.99
C LEU A 49 -7.38 -23.32 -30.18
N ALA A 50 -7.26 -23.43 -28.86
CA ALA A 50 -8.33 -23.89 -27.99
C ALA A 50 -9.44 -22.84 -27.77
N ARG A 51 -9.12 -21.55 -27.89
CA ARG A 51 -10.06 -20.42 -27.76
C ARG A 51 -10.76 -20.08 -29.08
N GLY A 52 -10.07 -20.22 -30.21
CA GLY A 52 -10.59 -19.87 -31.53
C GLY A 52 -10.48 -18.37 -31.82
N ASP A 53 -11.53 -17.80 -32.41
CA ASP A 53 -11.61 -16.37 -32.70
C ASP A 53 -11.69 -15.51 -31.42
N MET A 54 -11.34 -14.22 -31.53
CA MET A 54 -11.48 -13.27 -30.41
C MET A 54 -12.96 -13.09 -30.04
N SER A 55 -13.34 -13.32 -28.78
CA SER A 55 -14.70 -13.01 -28.31
C SER A 55 -14.83 -11.51 -27.97
N ALA A 56 -16.06 -11.02 -27.93
CA ALA A 56 -16.35 -9.62 -27.59
C ALA A 56 -15.85 -9.26 -26.17
N GLU A 57 -15.90 -10.20 -25.23
CA GLU A 57 -15.34 -10.08 -23.87
C GLU A 57 -13.83 -9.83 -23.91
N ASP A 58 -13.11 -10.47 -24.84
CA ASP A 58 -11.66 -10.32 -24.98
C ASP A 58 -11.30 -8.99 -25.63
N GLU A 59 -12.07 -8.53 -26.63
CA GLU A 59 -11.88 -7.20 -27.23
C GLU A 59 -12.15 -6.06 -26.22
N ILE A 60 -13.12 -6.26 -25.33
CA ILE A 60 -13.38 -5.37 -24.18
C ILE A 60 -12.22 -5.43 -23.18
N ALA A 61 -11.72 -6.62 -22.84
CA ALA A 61 -10.59 -6.79 -21.92
C ALA A 61 -9.30 -6.14 -22.46
N ASP A 62 -8.99 -6.35 -23.74
CA ASP A 62 -7.87 -5.73 -24.45
C ASP A 62 -8.01 -4.20 -24.49
N SER A 63 -9.22 -3.68 -24.74
CA SER A 63 -9.51 -2.25 -24.71
C SER A 63 -9.33 -1.62 -23.32
N VAL A 64 -9.82 -2.29 -22.27
CA VAL A 64 -9.64 -1.88 -20.87
C VAL A 64 -8.16 -1.92 -20.48
N PHE A 65 -7.44 -2.96 -20.90
CA PHE A 65 -6.01 -3.11 -20.63
C PHE A 65 -5.18 -1.98 -21.27
N VAL A 66 -5.43 -1.64 -22.53
CA VAL A 66 -4.74 -0.52 -23.23
C VAL A 66 -5.05 0.84 -22.61
N GLN A 67 -6.26 1.03 -22.07
CA GLN A 67 -6.64 2.28 -21.37
C GLN A 67 -6.15 2.33 -19.92
N SER A 68 -5.74 1.20 -19.34
CA SER A 68 -5.30 1.12 -17.96
C SER A 68 -3.93 1.77 -17.73
N TYR A 69 -3.74 2.38 -16.57
CA TYR A 69 -2.41 2.80 -16.13
C TYR A 69 -1.69 1.60 -15.51
N ILE A 70 -0.60 1.16 -16.13
CA ILE A 70 0.26 0.08 -15.65
C ILE A 70 1.54 0.68 -15.04
N PRO A 71 1.71 0.64 -13.70
CA PRO A 71 2.95 1.07 -13.02
C PRO A 71 4.17 0.29 -13.53
N LYS A 72 5.28 0.98 -13.82
CA LYS A 72 6.53 0.32 -14.29
C LYS A 72 7.45 -0.15 -13.15
N THR A 73 7.37 0.51 -11.99
CA THR A 73 8.13 0.16 -10.78
C THR A 73 7.17 0.15 -9.58
N LEU A 74 7.56 -0.52 -8.50
CA LEU A 74 6.73 -0.60 -7.29
C LEU A 74 6.52 0.78 -6.63
N ASP A 75 7.44 1.73 -6.83
CA ASP A 75 7.32 3.12 -6.33
C ASP A 75 6.16 3.89 -6.98
N GLN A 76 5.67 3.42 -8.14
CA GLN A 76 4.52 3.97 -8.85
C GLN A 76 3.19 3.32 -8.41
N VAL A 77 3.26 2.27 -7.58
CA VAL A 77 2.10 1.57 -7.01
C VAL A 77 1.73 2.22 -5.67
N LYS A 78 0.54 2.83 -5.59
CA LYS A 78 0.12 3.62 -4.43
C LYS A 78 0.03 2.82 -3.11
N ASN A 79 -0.38 1.56 -3.19
CA ASN A 79 -0.73 0.72 -2.05
C ASN A 79 -0.02 -0.66 -2.14
N ALA A 80 1.27 -0.68 -2.50
CA ALA A 80 2.02 -1.93 -2.75
C ALA A 80 1.97 -2.94 -1.58
N GLU A 81 1.92 -2.47 -0.33
CA GLU A 81 1.77 -3.32 0.86
C GLU A 81 0.43 -4.05 0.92
N GLU A 82 -0.68 -3.35 0.65
CA GLU A 82 -2.03 -3.95 0.60
C GLU A 82 -2.10 -4.99 -0.54
N ASP A 83 -1.46 -4.69 -1.66
CA ASP A 83 -1.42 -5.56 -2.83
C ASP A 83 -0.62 -6.85 -2.58
N VAL A 84 0.53 -6.78 -1.89
CA VAL A 84 1.24 -7.97 -1.40
C VAL A 84 0.35 -8.78 -0.48
N ILE A 85 -0.36 -8.14 0.46
CA ILE A 85 -1.31 -8.82 1.36
C ILE A 85 -2.43 -9.52 0.56
N ARG A 86 -2.97 -8.90 -0.50
CA ARG A 86 -3.99 -9.51 -1.38
C ARG A 86 -3.45 -10.76 -2.07
N ILE A 87 -2.26 -10.70 -2.67
CA ILE A 87 -1.61 -11.85 -3.33
C ILE A 87 -1.35 -12.96 -2.32
N THR A 88 -0.73 -12.65 -1.18
CA THR A 88 -0.36 -13.67 -0.17
C THR A 88 -1.57 -14.28 0.53
N SER A 89 -2.73 -13.61 0.51
CA SER A 89 -4.02 -14.13 0.99
C SER A 89 -4.75 -15.02 -0.01
N GLY A 90 -4.23 -15.21 -1.24
CA GLY A 90 -4.91 -15.97 -2.30
C GLY A 90 -6.22 -15.34 -2.78
N LYS A 91 -6.37 -14.02 -2.66
CA LYS A 91 -7.54 -13.29 -3.19
C LYS A 91 -7.44 -13.14 -4.70
N ASP A 92 -8.55 -12.81 -5.36
CA ASP A 92 -8.47 -12.37 -6.76
C ASP A 92 -7.52 -11.16 -6.87
N THR A 93 -6.68 -11.24 -7.89
CA THR A 93 -5.55 -10.37 -8.15
C THR A 93 -5.37 -10.15 -9.66
N GLY A 94 -6.42 -10.33 -10.47
CA GLY A 94 -6.37 -10.11 -11.92
C GLY A 94 -6.13 -8.65 -12.32
N ASP A 95 -6.48 -7.71 -11.44
CA ASP A 95 -6.37 -6.26 -11.57
C ASP A 95 -4.93 -5.71 -11.55
N MET A 96 -4.01 -6.38 -10.85
CA MET A 96 -2.62 -5.94 -10.71
C MET A 96 -1.77 -6.33 -11.93
N TYR A 97 -1.88 -5.52 -12.99
CA TYR A 97 -1.17 -5.73 -14.26
C TYR A 97 0.36 -5.61 -14.15
N TYR A 98 0.89 -4.87 -13.16
CA TYR A 98 2.34 -4.66 -13.00
C TYR A 98 3.13 -5.91 -12.54
N LYS A 99 2.44 -6.98 -12.12
CA LYS A 99 3.06 -8.20 -11.53
C LYS A 99 4.05 -8.94 -12.43
N THR A 100 3.91 -8.85 -13.75
CA THR A 100 4.87 -9.41 -14.72
C THR A 100 6.12 -8.56 -14.80
N ILE A 101 5.96 -7.24 -15.01
CA ILE A 101 7.07 -6.27 -15.03
C ILE A 101 7.97 -6.38 -13.78
N THR A 102 7.36 -6.59 -12.62
CA THR A 102 8.08 -6.62 -11.33
C THR A 102 8.51 -8.02 -10.89
N GLY A 103 8.26 -9.07 -11.68
CA GLY A 103 8.58 -10.46 -11.31
C GLY A 103 7.79 -11.02 -10.11
N LEU A 104 6.79 -10.29 -9.59
CA LEU A 104 5.95 -10.75 -8.47
C LEU A 104 5.07 -11.95 -8.85
N LYS A 105 4.75 -12.11 -10.13
CA LYS A 105 4.00 -13.27 -10.68
C LYS A 105 4.64 -14.60 -10.25
N GLU A 106 5.95 -14.75 -10.45
CA GLU A 106 6.62 -16.04 -10.27
C GLU A 106 7.14 -16.24 -8.83
N THR A 107 7.69 -15.19 -8.23
CA THR A 107 8.22 -15.22 -6.85
C THR A 107 7.17 -15.50 -5.77
N LEU A 108 5.88 -15.24 -6.06
CA LEU A 108 4.76 -15.52 -5.17
C LEU A 108 3.93 -16.74 -5.59
N SER A 109 4.10 -17.24 -6.83
CA SER A 109 3.49 -18.48 -7.32
C SER A 109 4.31 -19.72 -6.98
N LYS A 110 5.65 -19.64 -7.04
CA LYS A 110 6.55 -20.73 -6.62
C LYS A 110 6.70 -20.71 -5.09
N PRO A 111 6.36 -21.80 -4.36
CA PRO A 111 6.53 -21.85 -2.90
C PRO A 111 8.01 -22.01 -2.53
N SER A 112 8.71 -20.88 -2.37
CA SER A 112 10.10 -20.88 -1.92
C SER A 112 10.22 -21.38 -0.47
N PRO A 113 11.23 -22.23 -0.15
CA PRO A 113 11.34 -22.84 1.18
C PRO A 113 11.59 -21.81 2.30
N ALA A 114 12.17 -20.65 1.96
CA ALA A 114 12.42 -19.54 2.88
C ALA A 114 11.14 -18.88 3.43
N ARG A 115 9.97 -19.09 2.82
CA ARG A 115 8.73 -18.40 3.23
C ARG A 115 8.11 -18.91 4.55
N LYS A 116 8.75 -19.86 5.24
CA LYS A 116 8.28 -20.40 6.54
C LYS A 116 8.67 -19.56 7.77
N GLU A 117 9.68 -18.71 7.69
CA GLU A 117 10.29 -18.07 8.87
C GLU A 117 9.60 -16.78 9.37
N LEU A 118 8.40 -16.47 8.86
CA LEU A 118 7.62 -15.27 9.24
C LEU A 118 6.17 -15.57 9.70
N GLN A 119 5.87 -16.80 10.13
CA GLN A 119 4.55 -17.19 10.68
C GLN A 119 4.61 -17.99 12.00
N LEU A 120 5.67 -17.78 12.77
CA LEU A 120 5.79 -18.00 14.22
C LEU A 120 6.53 -16.74 14.76
N ASP A 121 6.29 -16.19 15.94
CA ASP A 121 5.65 -16.74 17.15
C ASP A 121 4.55 -15.82 17.72
N ALA A 122 3.52 -16.44 18.29
CA ALA A 122 2.56 -15.77 19.17
C ALA A 122 1.83 -16.77 20.09
N ASN A 123 2.54 -17.39 21.05
CA ASN A 123 2.04 -17.82 22.39
C ASN A 123 3.12 -18.58 23.19
N ALA A 124 2.87 -18.74 24.50
CA ALA A 124 3.60 -19.59 25.48
C ALA A 124 5.00 -19.15 25.96
N ALA A 125 5.01 -18.54 27.16
CA ALA A 125 6.12 -18.53 28.12
C ALA A 125 6.21 -19.90 28.88
N GLU A 126 7.12 -20.23 29.81
CA GLU A 126 8.26 -19.61 30.53
C GLU A 126 9.44 -20.65 30.53
N GLU A 127 10.65 -20.58 31.11
CA GLU A 127 11.40 -19.67 32.02
C GLU A 127 12.93 -20.04 31.91
N SER A 128 13.83 -19.27 32.54
CA SER A 128 15.13 -19.67 33.13
C SER A 128 16.39 -19.81 32.24
N SER A 129 17.58 -19.30 32.63
CA SER A 129 17.93 -18.23 33.62
C SER A 129 19.43 -17.81 33.52
N VAL A 130 19.72 -16.55 33.90
CA VAL A 130 21.01 -15.93 34.35
C VAL A 130 22.29 -16.03 33.46
N ASP A 131 23.25 -15.08 33.45
CA ASP A 131 23.38 -13.76 34.13
C ASP A 131 24.24 -12.76 33.28
N PRO A 132 24.25 -11.44 33.57
CA PRO A 132 24.87 -10.40 32.70
C PRO A 132 26.08 -9.65 33.30
N ALA A 133 26.82 -8.91 32.44
CA ALA A 133 27.52 -7.65 32.78
C ALA A 133 27.99 -6.87 31.53
N ASP A 134 27.52 -5.64 31.30
CA ASP A 134 28.24 -4.39 31.63
C ASP A 134 27.36 -3.14 31.33
N ASN A 135 27.78 -1.93 31.70
CA ASN A 135 26.88 -0.79 31.96
C ASN A 135 27.49 0.61 31.67
N SER A 136 26.97 1.32 30.66
CA SER A 136 26.96 2.80 30.57
C SER A 136 25.88 3.26 29.57
N ASN A 137 24.91 4.14 29.82
CA ASN A 137 24.67 5.30 30.72
C ASN A 137 25.03 6.68 30.12
N TYR A 138 24.11 7.65 30.33
CA TYR A 138 24.19 9.09 29.98
C TYR A 138 24.08 9.40 28.45
N SER A 139 23.41 10.47 27.99
CA SER A 139 22.60 11.50 28.68
C SER A 139 21.44 12.02 27.80
N GLU A 140 20.42 12.60 28.44
CA GLU A 140 19.51 13.56 27.81
C GLU A 140 20.26 14.88 27.48
N THR A 141 19.78 15.62 26.48
CA THR A 141 20.07 17.06 26.30
C THR A 141 18.75 17.81 26.12
N GLU A 142 18.32 18.52 27.16
CA GLU A 142 17.24 19.51 27.10
C GLU A 142 17.65 20.65 26.15
N SER A 143 16.69 21.27 25.44
CA SER A 143 16.89 22.57 24.80
C SER A 143 15.58 23.34 24.78
N GLU A 144 15.57 24.47 25.49
CA GLU A 144 14.39 25.31 25.74
C GLU A 144 14.22 26.35 24.62
N SER A 145 12.98 26.67 24.23
CA SER A 145 12.68 27.97 23.61
C SER A 145 11.26 28.44 23.94
N GLU A 146 11.18 29.65 24.50
CA GLU A 146 9.94 30.35 24.84
C GLU A 146 9.36 31.07 23.61
N THR A 147 8.04 31.08 23.50
CA THR A 147 7.20 32.16 22.92
C THR A 147 5.74 31.74 23.09
N ASP A 148 4.74 32.57 23.29
CA ASP A 148 4.48 33.93 23.78
C ASP A 148 2.94 34.10 23.51
N GLU A 149 2.30 35.17 23.96
CA GLU A 149 0.84 35.28 23.90
C GLU A 149 0.30 35.82 22.55
N GLY A 150 -0.97 35.50 22.24
CA GLY A 150 -1.58 35.85 20.96
C GLY A 150 -3.01 35.36 20.80
N GLU A 151 -3.95 35.92 21.57
CA GLU A 151 -5.38 35.86 21.21
C GLU A 151 -5.68 36.94 20.17
N GLU A 152 -5.76 36.56 18.88
CA GLU A 152 -6.45 37.39 17.89
C GLU A 152 -7.66 36.65 17.30
N ASN A 153 -8.79 37.36 17.33
CA ASN A 153 -10.07 36.95 16.80
C ASN A 153 -10.22 37.57 15.40
N SER A 154 -10.43 36.76 14.37
CA SER A 154 -10.65 37.25 13.00
C SER A 154 -11.84 36.53 12.37
N ASP A 155 -12.65 37.30 11.65
CA ASP A 155 -14.06 37.00 11.39
C ASP A 155 -14.30 36.14 10.14
N GLU A 156 -15.56 35.73 9.94
CA GLU A 156 -15.99 35.05 8.72
C GLU A 156 -16.06 36.04 7.53
N GLU A 157 -15.01 36.09 6.70
CA GLU A 157 -15.08 36.72 5.38
C GLU A 157 -15.05 35.74 4.20
N LYS A 158 -15.71 36.14 3.11
CA LYS A 158 -16.36 35.24 2.15
C LYS A 158 -15.96 35.58 0.71
N ASP A 159 -14.87 34.97 0.25
CA ASP A 159 -14.45 35.07 -1.16
C ASP A 159 -14.83 33.83 -1.99
N SER A 160 -14.93 34.00 -3.32
CA SER A 160 -15.71 33.13 -4.20
C SER A 160 -15.01 32.76 -5.51
N LEU A 161 -15.17 31.48 -5.90
CA LEU A 161 -14.96 30.93 -7.27
C LEU A 161 -13.48 30.82 -7.72
N PRO A 162 -13.14 30.04 -8.77
CA PRO A 162 -14.02 29.36 -9.74
C PRO A 162 -14.01 27.82 -9.72
N GLU A 163 -14.86 27.26 -10.58
CA GLU A 163 -15.14 25.84 -10.75
C GLU A 163 -13.94 25.00 -11.22
N THR A 164 -13.76 23.83 -10.60
CA THR A 164 -13.37 22.61 -11.33
C THR A 164 -14.14 21.41 -10.75
N TYR A 165 -14.59 20.51 -11.62
CA TYR A 165 -15.45 19.38 -11.25
C TYR A 165 -14.66 18.28 -10.51
N THR A 166 -14.74 18.25 -9.18
CA THR A 166 -14.64 16.99 -8.42
C THR A 166 -15.79 16.86 -7.42
N LYS A 167 -16.73 15.96 -7.71
CA LYS A 167 -17.78 15.54 -6.77
C LYS A 167 -17.16 14.65 -5.69
N VAL A 168 -16.42 15.25 -4.75
CA VAL A 168 -15.94 14.56 -3.54
C VAL A 168 -17.17 14.01 -2.80
N PRO A 169 -17.30 12.68 -2.62
CA PRO A 169 -18.50 12.10 -2.01
C PRO A 169 -18.83 12.75 -0.66
N THR A 170 -20.10 13.08 -0.47
CA THR A 170 -20.63 13.78 0.72
C THR A 170 -20.23 13.09 2.01
N ASP A 171 -20.14 11.77 1.96
CA ASP A 171 -19.85 10.84 3.06
C ASP A 171 -18.43 11.01 3.59
N LYS A 172 -17.47 11.39 2.71
CA LYS A 172 -16.10 11.70 3.11
C LYS A 172 -16.01 13.06 3.84
N LYS A 173 -16.99 13.94 3.65
CA LYS A 173 -17.11 15.22 4.40
C LYS A 173 -17.85 15.03 5.74
N THR A 174 -18.84 14.14 5.84
CA THR A 174 -19.51 13.81 7.12
C THR A 174 -18.59 13.00 8.05
N ALA A 175 -17.96 11.93 7.55
CA ALA A 175 -17.05 11.09 8.35
C ALA A 175 -15.89 11.89 9.00
N ARG A 176 -15.33 12.86 8.27
CA ARG A 176 -14.31 13.79 8.81
C ARG A 176 -14.86 14.70 9.92
N LYS A 177 -16.11 15.18 9.81
CA LYS A 177 -16.77 15.98 10.86
C LYS A 177 -17.05 15.13 12.11
N GLU A 178 -17.51 13.90 11.94
CA GLU A 178 -17.77 12.98 13.05
C GLU A 178 -16.51 12.59 13.81
N ASN A 179 -15.42 12.23 13.11
CA ASN A 179 -14.16 11.93 13.77
C ASN A 179 -13.63 13.15 14.55
N LYS A 180 -13.68 14.36 13.95
CA LYS A 180 -13.33 15.62 14.62
C LYS A 180 -14.23 15.94 15.83
N LYS A 181 -15.49 15.46 15.87
CA LYS A 181 -16.35 15.53 17.05
C LYS A 181 -15.91 14.53 18.12
N LYS A 182 -15.79 13.24 17.77
CA LYS A 182 -15.40 12.15 18.69
C LYS A 182 -14.08 12.46 19.41
N VAL A 183 -13.05 12.89 18.68
CA VAL A 183 -11.73 13.27 19.24
C VAL A 183 -11.81 14.52 20.13
N LYS A 184 -12.72 15.48 19.86
CA LYS A 184 -12.95 16.62 20.76
C LYS A 184 -13.68 16.22 22.04
N GLU A 185 -14.60 15.27 21.95
CA GLU A 185 -15.41 14.75 23.05
C GLU A 185 -14.54 13.93 24.02
N GLU A 186 -13.82 12.93 23.51
CA GLU A 186 -12.81 12.15 24.23
C GLU A 186 -11.78 13.06 24.95
N LYS A 187 -11.20 14.04 24.23
CA LYS A 187 -10.27 15.01 24.83
C LYS A 187 -10.92 15.95 25.84
N ARG A 188 -12.24 16.14 25.82
CA ARG A 188 -12.99 16.87 26.86
C ARG A 188 -13.16 15.99 28.11
N GLU A 189 -13.39 14.69 27.95
CA GLU A 189 -13.54 13.76 29.06
C GLU A 189 -12.20 13.46 29.76
N ALA A 190 -11.14 13.22 28.98
CA ALA A 190 -9.77 13.12 29.48
C ALA A 190 -9.31 14.40 30.21
N ARG A 191 -9.91 15.56 29.92
CA ARG A 191 -9.70 16.82 30.67
C ARG A 191 -10.50 16.86 31.99
N LYS A 192 -11.69 16.26 32.09
CA LYS A 192 -12.46 16.14 33.35
C LYS A 192 -11.64 15.38 34.41
N ASN A 193 -11.04 14.25 34.01
CA ASN A 193 -10.34 13.34 34.92
C ASN A 193 -8.85 13.68 35.11
N LYS A 194 -8.39 14.84 34.62
CA LYS A 194 -6.97 15.23 34.61
C LYS A 194 -6.51 15.71 35.99
N VAL A 195 -5.48 15.07 36.54
CA VAL A 195 -4.87 15.44 37.83
C VAL A 195 -4.52 16.95 37.87
N PRO A 196 -5.04 17.73 38.84
CA PRO A 196 -4.79 19.16 38.95
C PRO A 196 -3.31 19.57 38.96
N LYS A 197 -3.00 20.70 38.30
CA LYS A 197 -1.62 21.25 38.13
C LYS A 197 -0.89 21.38 39.47
N ALA A 198 -1.60 21.77 40.55
CA ALA A 198 -1.07 21.86 41.91
C ALA A 198 -0.63 20.49 42.48
N LEU A 199 -1.44 19.44 42.33
CA LEU A 199 -1.11 18.10 42.82
C LEU A 199 0.03 17.48 42.01
N LYS A 200 0.05 17.66 40.68
CA LYS A 200 1.19 17.26 39.83
C LYS A 200 2.49 17.98 40.24
N LYS A 201 2.44 19.30 40.53
CA LYS A 201 3.59 20.07 41.06
C LYS A 201 4.03 19.56 42.44
N ARG A 202 3.11 19.28 43.37
CA ARG A 202 3.42 18.72 44.71
C ARG A 202 4.10 17.36 44.61
N LYS A 203 3.59 16.43 43.78
CA LYS A 203 4.23 15.11 43.56
C LYS A 203 5.62 15.25 42.93
N LYS A 204 5.82 16.12 41.93
CA LYS A 204 7.16 16.36 41.33
C LYS A 204 8.16 16.97 42.34
N LYS A 205 7.72 17.85 43.24
CA LYS A 205 8.58 18.39 44.34
C LYS A 205 8.99 17.31 45.33
N LEU A 206 8.04 16.53 45.85
CA LEU A 206 8.32 15.47 46.84
C LEU A 206 9.21 14.36 46.24
N ALA A 207 8.96 13.95 45.00
CA ALA A 207 9.79 12.96 44.31
C ALA A 207 11.23 13.44 44.06
N LYS A 208 11.45 14.74 43.80
CA LYS A 208 12.82 15.29 43.72
C LYS A 208 13.51 15.27 45.09
N ALA A 209 12.83 15.68 46.17
CA ALA A 209 13.41 15.74 47.51
C ALA A 209 13.76 14.36 48.11
N HIS A 210 13.10 13.29 47.67
CA HIS A 210 13.42 11.91 48.08
C HIS A 210 14.58 11.29 47.27
N LYS A 211 15.04 11.92 46.18
CA LYS A 211 16.16 11.43 45.35
C LYS A 211 17.51 12.07 45.71
N THR A 212 17.60 12.67 46.89
CA THR A 212 18.77 13.41 47.41
C THR A 212 19.13 12.99 48.84
N ARG A 213 19.11 11.68 49.10
CA ARG A 213 19.64 11.01 50.29
C ARG A 213 20.08 9.59 49.90
#